data_AF-A0A9E1IE27-F1
#
_entry.id   AF-A0A9E1IE27-F1
#
_cell.length_a   1.000
_cell.length_b   1.000
_cell.length_c   1.000
_cell.angle_alpha   90.00
_cell.angle_beta   90.00
_cell.angle_gamma   90.00
#
_symmetry.space_group_name_H-M   'P 1'
#
loop_
_entity.id
_entity.type
_entity.pdbx_description
1 polymer ?
#
loop_
_entity_poly.entity_id
_entity_poly.type
_entity_poly.pdbx_seq_one_letter_code
_entity_poly.pdbx_strand_id
1 'polypeptide(L)'
;MKVHTSLILGLLAISACSRSAPEQQTMSMSAAPWTISYHDGSGNGFRFWHEEGVTQFEYSPITPEISSSGIYDGGAAKMGKLDHPIAAGLWQRVEELQGATSKHIEAREMGTGAFTITTTKGEKSFIMVNGPLLEGFNSYIEPLRGNQSG
;
A
#
# COMPACT_ATOMS: atom_id res chain seq x y z
N MET A 1 -61.99 37.82 35.14
CA MET A 1 -61.38 36.56 34.61
C MET A 1 -60.09 36.93 33.90
N LYS A 2 -58.96 36.76 34.60
CA LYS A 2 -57.82 35.87 34.23
C LYS A 2 -57.19 36.16 32.85
N VAL A 3 -56.21 37.07 32.89
CA VAL A 3 -55.00 37.17 32.05
C VAL A 3 -54.33 35.81 31.86
N HIS A 4 -53.80 35.48 30.67
CA HIS A 4 -52.62 34.62 30.49
C HIS A 4 -51.81 35.10 29.26
N THR A 5 -50.72 35.81 29.55
CA THR A 5 -49.63 36.15 28.65
C THR A 5 -48.61 35.02 28.71
N SER A 6 -48.42 34.27 27.63
CA SER A 6 -47.35 33.26 27.55
C SER A 6 -46.14 33.84 26.81
N LEU A 7 -45.11 34.13 27.58
CA LEU A 7 -43.76 34.48 27.16
C LEU A 7 -43.02 33.17 26.84
N ILE A 8 -42.67 32.94 25.57
CA ILE A 8 -41.81 31.80 25.17
C ILE A 8 -40.37 32.27 25.23
N LEU A 9 -39.66 31.86 26.27
CA LEU A 9 -38.23 32.05 26.45
C LEU A 9 -37.51 30.87 25.77
N GLY A 10 -37.01 31.09 24.55
CA GLY A 10 -36.18 30.12 23.83
C GLY A 10 -34.71 30.24 24.24
N LEU A 11 -34.21 29.29 25.03
CA LEU A 11 -32.78 29.14 25.31
C LEU A 11 -32.14 28.31 24.18
N LEU A 12 -31.33 28.94 23.32
CA LEU A 12 -30.43 28.21 22.41
C LEU A 12 -29.15 27.83 23.17
N ALA A 13 -28.98 26.54 23.48
CA ALA A 13 -27.70 26.00 23.93
C ALA A 13 -26.82 25.73 22.70
N ILE A 14 -25.75 26.51 22.54
CA ILE A 14 -24.73 26.29 21.53
C ILE A 14 -23.80 25.18 22.05
N SER A 15 -24.06 23.93 21.66
CA SER A 15 -23.11 22.84 21.87
C SER A 15 -21.86 23.08 21.03
N ALA A 16 -20.77 23.48 21.69
CA ALA A 16 -19.45 23.49 21.11
C ALA A 16 -19.01 22.03 20.86
N CYS A 17 -19.17 21.55 19.63
CA CYS A 17 -18.49 20.34 19.18
C CYS A 17 -16.98 20.63 19.13
N SER A 18 -16.27 20.22 20.17
CA SER A 18 -14.81 20.09 20.13
C SER A 18 -14.45 19.08 19.02
N ARG A 19 -14.10 19.60 17.84
CA ARG A 19 -13.47 18.83 16.77
C ARG A 19 -12.05 18.52 17.23
N SER A 20 -11.88 17.39 17.92
CA SER A 20 -10.55 16.82 18.13
C SER A 20 -9.94 16.62 16.74
N ALA A 21 -8.82 17.29 16.46
CA ALA A 21 -8.01 17.03 15.28
C ALA A 21 -7.64 15.53 15.28
N PRO A 22 -7.66 14.84 14.13
CA PRO A 22 -7.21 13.47 14.09
C PRO A 22 -5.74 13.46 14.51
N GLU A 23 -5.45 12.89 15.68
CA GLU A 23 -4.09 12.48 16.03
C GLU A 23 -3.60 11.65 14.86
N GLN A 24 -2.55 12.13 14.18
CA GLN A 24 -1.85 11.34 13.19
C GLN A 24 -1.33 10.11 13.92
N GLN A 25 -2.05 8.99 13.81
CA GLN A 25 -1.52 7.68 14.11
C GLN A 25 -0.23 7.57 13.31
N THR A 26 0.91 7.76 13.97
CA THR A 26 2.21 7.37 13.42
C THR A 26 2.13 5.87 13.25
N MET A 27 1.74 5.46 12.05
CA MET A 27 1.76 4.08 11.59
C MET A 27 3.19 3.59 11.76
N SER A 28 3.43 2.86 12.85
CA SER A 28 4.76 2.44 13.25
C SER A 28 5.18 1.32 12.32
N MET A 29 5.83 1.67 11.22
CA MET A 29 6.68 0.74 10.48
C MET A 29 7.60 0.04 11.49
N SER A 30 7.72 -1.28 11.39
CA SER A 30 8.60 -2.05 12.27
C SER A 30 10.03 -1.52 12.13
N ALA A 31 10.65 -1.12 13.25
CA ALA A 31 12.08 -0.81 13.29
C ALA A 31 12.94 -2.05 13.09
N ALA A 32 12.38 -3.25 13.29
CA ALA A 32 13.08 -4.50 13.02
C ALA A 32 13.18 -4.74 11.50
N PRO A 33 14.25 -5.41 11.03
CA PRO A 33 14.43 -5.70 9.62
C PRO A 33 13.26 -6.46 8.98
N TRP A 34 12.98 -6.12 7.73
CA TRP A 34 11.97 -6.79 6.92
C TRP A 34 12.30 -6.72 5.43
N THR A 35 11.73 -7.63 4.66
CA THR A 35 11.77 -7.64 3.19
C THR A 35 10.38 -7.92 2.64
N ILE A 36 10.02 -7.25 1.55
CA ILE A 36 8.83 -7.52 0.75
C ILE A 36 9.29 -7.82 -0.67
N SER A 37 9.00 -9.02 -1.16
CA SER A 37 9.09 -9.38 -2.57
C SER A 37 7.70 -9.32 -3.17
N TYR A 38 7.57 -8.65 -4.31
CA TYR A 38 6.31 -8.49 -5.03
C TYR A 38 6.51 -8.76 -6.52
N HIS A 39 5.62 -9.55 -7.11
CA HIS A 39 5.54 -9.69 -8.57
C HIS A 39 4.17 -9.24 -9.06
N ASP A 40 4.14 -8.34 -10.02
CA ASP A 40 2.90 -7.80 -10.59
C ASP A 40 2.19 -8.77 -11.54
N GLY A 41 1.08 -8.30 -12.10
CA GLY A 41 0.24 -9.05 -13.04
C GLY A 41 0.93 -9.44 -14.34
N SER A 42 2.03 -8.76 -14.68
CA SER A 42 2.87 -9.01 -15.85
C SER A 42 4.18 -9.71 -15.49
N GLY A 43 4.39 -10.02 -14.20
CA GLY A 43 5.57 -10.70 -13.69
C GLY A 43 6.74 -9.80 -13.32
N ASN A 44 6.63 -8.46 -13.47
CA ASN A 44 7.72 -7.57 -13.07
C ASN A 44 7.92 -7.65 -11.56
N GLY A 45 9.17 -7.76 -11.14
CA GLY A 45 9.56 -7.91 -9.74
C GLY A 45 9.83 -6.58 -9.07
N PHE A 46 9.45 -6.49 -7.81
CA PHE A 46 9.92 -5.51 -6.85
C PHE A 46 10.47 -6.22 -5.62
N ARG A 47 11.56 -5.69 -5.09
CA ARG A 47 12.06 -6.03 -3.77
C ARG A 47 12.18 -4.76 -2.96
N PHE A 48 11.62 -4.76 -1.75
CA PHE A 48 11.76 -3.71 -0.76
C PHE A 48 12.39 -4.30 0.49
N TRP A 49 13.35 -3.62 1.09
CA TRP A 49 13.94 -4.09 2.34
C TRP A 49 14.28 -2.93 3.25
N HIS A 50 14.14 -3.18 4.55
CA HIS A 50 14.49 -2.25 5.60
C HIS A 50 15.53 -2.87 6.51
N GLU A 51 16.68 -2.23 6.61
CA GLU A 51 17.78 -2.64 7.45
C GLU A 51 18.46 -1.37 8.01
N GLU A 52 18.84 -1.41 9.29
CA GLU A 52 19.57 -0.32 9.95
C GLU A 52 18.89 1.06 9.81
N GLY A 53 17.56 1.11 9.80
CA GLY A 53 16.79 2.35 9.68
C GLY A 53 16.68 2.90 8.26
N VAL A 54 17.19 2.20 7.25
CA VAL A 54 17.15 2.61 5.84
C VAL A 54 16.25 1.65 5.06
N THR A 55 15.29 2.21 4.33
CA THR A 55 14.46 1.44 3.40
C THR A 55 14.98 1.63 1.98
N GLN A 56 15.13 0.52 1.26
CA GLN A 56 15.62 0.47 -0.12
C GLN A 56 14.63 -0.29 -0.99
N PHE A 57 14.76 -0.10 -2.31
CA PHE A 57 14.00 -0.83 -3.30
C PHE A 57 14.84 -1.22 -4.51
N GLU A 58 14.41 -2.28 -5.17
CA GLU A 58 14.88 -2.77 -6.46
C GLU A 58 13.66 -3.14 -7.31
N TYR A 59 13.66 -2.69 -8.56
CA TYR A 59 12.72 -3.03 -9.60
C TYR A 59 13.43 -3.87 -10.67
N SER A 60 12.93 -5.08 -10.89
CA SER A 60 13.45 -6.07 -11.83
C SER A 60 12.37 -6.36 -12.89
N PRO A 61 12.37 -5.62 -14.00
CA PRO A 61 11.37 -5.79 -15.06
C PRO A 61 11.55 -7.12 -15.80
N ILE A 62 10.46 -7.64 -16.36
CA ILE A 62 10.56 -8.68 -17.38
C ILE A 62 11.11 -8.03 -18.66
N THR A 63 12.11 -8.66 -19.26
CA THR A 63 12.66 -8.24 -20.55
C THR A 63 12.07 -9.08 -21.69
N PRO A 64 12.17 -8.64 -22.96
CA PRO A 64 11.71 -9.42 -24.10
C PRO A 64 12.27 -10.84 -24.14
N GLU A 65 13.53 -11.02 -23.71
CA GLU A 65 14.20 -12.32 -23.67
C GLU A 65 13.58 -13.30 -22.65
N ILE A 66 12.99 -12.77 -21.58
CA ILE A 66 12.37 -13.55 -20.49
C ILE A 66 10.86 -13.68 -20.72
N SER A 67 10.26 -12.76 -21.47
CA SER A 67 8.84 -12.80 -21.79
C SER A 67 8.49 -14.02 -22.63
N SER A 68 7.40 -14.71 -22.27
CA SER A 68 6.83 -15.78 -23.09
C SER A 68 6.39 -15.31 -24.48
N SER A 69 6.09 -14.02 -24.63
CA SER A 69 5.72 -13.41 -25.91
C SER A 69 6.92 -12.99 -26.77
N GLY A 70 8.12 -12.91 -26.17
CA GLY A 70 9.32 -12.38 -26.84
C GLY A 70 9.29 -10.88 -27.12
N ILE A 71 8.21 -10.16 -26.76
CA ILE A 71 8.01 -8.74 -27.13
C ILE A 71 7.69 -7.82 -25.96
N TYR A 72 7.28 -8.35 -24.82
CA TYR A 72 6.97 -7.53 -23.65
C TYR A 72 8.24 -7.01 -22.98
N ASP A 73 8.27 -5.72 -22.70
CA ASP A 73 9.34 -5.03 -21.99
C ASP A 73 8.74 -4.27 -20.80
N GLY A 74 9.18 -4.61 -19.59
CA GLY A 74 8.78 -3.95 -18.34
C GLY A 74 9.49 -2.62 -18.06
N GLY A 75 10.34 -2.15 -18.97
CA GLY A 75 11.17 -0.94 -18.84
C GLY A 75 12.55 -1.24 -18.27
N ALA A 76 13.25 -0.19 -17.84
CA ALA A 76 14.58 -0.33 -17.26
C ALA A 76 14.54 -0.82 -15.81
N ALA A 77 15.55 -1.59 -15.40
CA ALA A 77 15.77 -1.88 -13.98
C ALA A 77 16.05 -0.59 -13.21
N LYS A 78 15.59 -0.51 -11.96
CA LYS A 78 15.76 0.68 -11.11
C LYS A 78 15.99 0.27 -9.67
N MET A 79 16.86 0.98 -8.96
CA MET A 79 17.09 0.78 -7.54
C MET A 79 17.26 2.13 -6.84
N GLY A 80 16.99 2.17 -5.54
CA GLY A 80 17.17 3.38 -4.76
C GLY A 80 16.77 3.26 -3.31
N LYS A 81 16.81 4.39 -2.62
CA LYS A 81 16.33 4.53 -1.25
C LYS A 81 14.91 5.08 -1.26
N LEU A 82 14.08 4.62 -0.33
CA LEU A 82 12.78 5.21 -0.06
C LEU A 82 12.92 6.19 1.10
N ASP A 83 12.29 7.35 0.97
CA ASP A 83 12.10 8.22 2.12
C ASP A 83 11.15 7.58 3.13
N HIS A 84 11.18 8.08 4.37
CA HIS A 84 10.37 7.52 5.45
C HIS A 84 8.85 7.55 5.14
N PRO A 85 8.27 8.65 4.61
CA PRO A 85 6.86 8.67 4.23
C PRO A 85 6.48 7.60 3.18
N ILE A 86 7.30 7.41 2.14
CA ILE A 86 7.03 6.42 1.10
C ILE A 86 7.17 5.00 1.65
N ALA A 87 8.19 4.74 2.49
CA ALA A 87 8.37 3.45 3.13
C ALA A 87 7.20 3.09 4.08
N ALA A 88 6.72 4.05 4.86
CA ALA A 88 5.57 3.84 5.75
C ALA A 88 4.28 3.57 4.96
N GLY A 89 4.02 4.32 3.89
CA GLY A 89 2.86 4.10 3.04
C GLY A 89 2.90 2.78 2.27
N LEU A 90 4.10 2.33 1.87
CA LEU A 90 4.32 1.00 1.29
C LEU A 90 3.92 -0.08 2.30
N TRP A 91 4.46 -0.01 3.51
CA TRP A 91 4.21 -1.00 4.56
C TRP A 91 2.72 -1.10 4.90
N GLN A 92 2.06 0.05 5.11
CA GLN A 92 0.63 0.11 5.38
C GLN A 92 -0.21 -0.59 4.30
N ARG A 93 0.11 -0.36 3.03
CA ARG A 93 -0.64 -0.99 1.93
C ARG A 93 -0.42 -2.48 1.88
N VAL A 94 0.78 -2.95 2.16
CA VAL A 94 1.08 -4.38 2.22
C VAL A 94 0.35 -5.05 3.37
N GLU A 95 0.26 -4.40 4.54
CA GLU A 95 -0.55 -4.89 5.66
C GLU A 95 -2.04 -4.94 5.33
N GLU A 96 -2.57 -3.91 4.63
CA GLU A 96 -3.95 -3.89 4.14
C GLU A 96 -4.24 -5.06 3.19
N LEU A 97 -3.37 -5.28 2.20
CA LEU A 97 -3.48 -6.39 1.25
C LEU A 97 -3.38 -7.75 1.97
N GLN A 98 -2.45 -7.88 2.91
CA GLN A 98 -2.28 -9.10 3.71
C GLN A 98 -3.53 -9.39 4.56
N GLY A 99 -4.17 -8.36 5.12
CA GLY A 99 -5.39 -8.50 5.91
C GLY A 99 -6.64 -8.79 5.07
N ALA A 100 -6.63 -8.48 3.78
CA ALA A 100 -7.75 -8.68 2.86
C ALA A 100 -7.87 -10.13 2.36
N THR A 101 -7.92 -11.10 3.27
CA THR A 101 -7.90 -12.55 2.95
C THR A 101 -9.03 -13.01 2.02
N SER A 102 -10.19 -12.35 2.06
CA SER A 102 -11.31 -12.61 1.12
C SER A 102 -10.98 -12.27 -0.35
N LYS A 103 -9.87 -11.58 -0.60
CA LYS A 103 -9.34 -11.22 -1.92
C LYS A 103 -8.11 -12.05 -2.30
N HIS A 104 -7.71 -12.98 -1.43
CA HIS A 104 -6.62 -13.89 -1.72
C HIS A 104 -7.12 -15.03 -2.59
N ILE A 105 -6.25 -15.50 -3.46
CA ILE A 105 -6.48 -16.68 -4.30
C ILE A 105 -5.31 -17.65 -4.12
N GLU A 106 -5.55 -18.93 -4.38
CA GLU A 106 -4.54 -19.97 -4.14
C GLU A 106 -3.51 -20.09 -5.26
N ALA A 107 -3.88 -19.69 -6.49
CA ALA A 107 -3.06 -19.86 -7.69
C ALA A 107 -2.78 -18.54 -8.39
N ARG A 108 -1.61 -18.44 -9.02
CA ARG A 108 -1.24 -17.32 -9.88
C ARG A 108 -2.04 -17.37 -11.18
N GLU A 109 -2.63 -16.24 -11.53
CA GLU A 109 -3.28 -16.01 -12.82
C GLU A 109 -2.72 -14.72 -13.42
N MET A 110 -2.96 -14.50 -14.71
CA MET A 110 -2.58 -13.24 -15.36
C MET A 110 -3.27 -12.06 -14.65
N GLY A 111 -2.52 -10.98 -14.38
CA GLY A 111 -3.06 -9.79 -13.72
C GLY A 111 -3.06 -9.83 -12.19
N THR A 112 -2.74 -10.96 -11.55
CA THR A 112 -2.72 -11.06 -10.08
C THR A 112 -1.41 -10.51 -9.50
N GLY A 113 -1.36 -10.28 -8.19
CA GLY A 113 -0.14 -9.83 -7.50
C GLY A 113 0.35 -10.90 -6.54
N ALA A 114 1.60 -11.34 -6.64
CA ALA A 114 2.18 -12.29 -5.69
C ALA A 114 3.09 -11.56 -4.69
N PHE A 115 2.88 -11.80 -3.40
CA PHE A 115 3.63 -11.16 -2.32
C PHE A 115 4.30 -12.22 -1.45
N THR A 116 5.52 -11.91 -1.02
CA THR A 116 6.24 -12.60 0.05
C THR A 116 6.79 -11.56 1.01
N ILE A 117 6.43 -11.66 2.28
CA ILE A 117 6.87 -10.77 3.35
C ILE A 117 7.72 -11.58 4.31
N THR A 118 8.97 -11.17 4.51
CA THR A 118 9.89 -11.77 5.47
C THR A 118 10.17 -10.77 6.58
N THR A 119 9.99 -11.20 7.82
CA THR A 119 10.29 -10.41 9.02
C THR A 119 11.11 -11.25 9.98
N THR A 120 11.58 -10.66 11.08
CA THR A 120 12.21 -11.41 12.18
C THR A 120 11.31 -12.49 12.80
N LYS A 121 9.99 -12.43 12.57
CA LYS A 121 9.01 -13.42 13.05
C LYS A 121 8.76 -14.57 12.07
N GLY A 122 9.32 -14.50 10.86
CA GLY A 122 9.14 -15.49 9.81
C GLY A 122 8.63 -14.90 8.50
N GLU A 123 8.26 -15.80 7.59
CA GLU A 123 7.84 -15.52 6.23
C GLU A 123 6.33 -15.77 6.05
N LYS A 124 5.68 -14.93 5.25
CA LYS A 124 4.29 -15.09 4.82
C LYS A 124 4.17 -14.77 3.34
N SER A 125 3.42 -15.59 2.61
CA SER A 125 3.17 -15.40 1.18
C SER A 125 1.67 -15.44 0.88
N PHE A 126 1.22 -14.62 -0.06
CA PHE A 126 -0.17 -14.57 -0.52
C PHE A 126 -0.25 -14.05 -1.96
N ILE A 127 -1.35 -14.38 -2.64
CA ILE A 127 -1.64 -13.90 -4.00
C ILE A 127 -2.92 -13.08 -3.95
N MET A 128 -2.84 -11.84 -4.41
CA MET A 128 -3.96 -10.91 -4.53
C MET A 128 -4.63 -11.05 -5.90
N VAL A 129 -5.95 -11.24 -5.91
CA VAL A 129 -6.75 -11.12 -7.13
C VAL A 129 -6.64 -9.72 -7.72
N ASN A 130 -6.76 -9.60 -9.04
CA ASN A 130 -6.86 -8.29 -9.68
C ASN A 130 -8.11 -7.54 -9.18
N GLY A 131 -7.96 -6.24 -8.95
CA GLY A 131 -9.04 -5.38 -8.48
C GLY A 131 -8.54 -4.15 -7.73
N PRO A 132 -9.45 -3.34 -7.16
CA PRO A 132 -9.14 -1.99 -6.68
C PRO A 132 -8.01 -1.91 -5.64
N LEU A 133 -7.89 -2.91 -4.76
CA LEU A 133 -6.83 -2.94 -3.75
C LEU A 133 -5.45 -3.13 -4.40
N LEU A 134 -5.33 -4.09 -5.33
CA LEU A 134 -4.09 -4.34 -6.05
C LEU A 134 -3.75 -3.18 -6.98
N GLU A 135 -4.74 -2.60 -7.67
CA GLU A 135 -4.57 -1.42 -8.53
C GLU A 135 -4.08 -0.21 -7.74
N GLY A 136 -4.62 0.01 -6.54
CA GLY A 136 -4.19 1.08 -5.64
C GLY A 136 -2.74 0.90 -5.17
N PHE A 137 -2.33 -0.33 -4.89
CA PHE A 137 -0.94 -0.66 -4.59
C PHE A 137 -0.02 -0.45 -5.80
N ASN A 138 -0.41 -0.92 -6.98
CA ASN A 138 0.36 -0.74 -8.21
C ASN A 138 0.58 0.74 -8.53
N SER A 139 -0.48 1.54 -8.44
CA SER A 139 -0.42 2.99 -8.64
C SER A 139 0.54 3.67 -7.66
N TYR A 140 0.61 3.16 -6.43
CA TYR A 140 1.50 3.71 -5.40
C TYR A 140 2.99 3.46 -5.70
N ILE A 141 3.33 2.28 -6.22
CA ILE A 141 4.72 1.91 -6.52
C ILE A 141 5.14 2.26 -7.96
N GLU A 142 4.22 2.75 -8.79
CA GLU A 142 4.48 3.10 -10.19
C GLU A 142 5.69 4.04 -10.38
N PRO A 143 5.90 5.09 -9.56
CA PRO A 143 7.08 5.96 -9.70
C PRO A 143 8.42 5.23 -9.47
N LEU A 144 8.39 4.04 -8.88
CA LEU A 144 9.56 3.22 -8.61
C LEU A 144 9.93 2.30 -9.78
N ARG A 145 9.12 2.27 -10.85
CA ARG A 145 9.51 1.62 -12.11
C ARG A 145 10.58 2.43 -12.83
N GLY A 146 11.37 1.75 -13.65
CA GLY A 146 12.21 2.42 -14.64
C GLY A 146 11.38 2.88 -15.82
N ASN A 147 11.82 3.96 -16.45
CA ASN A 147 11.21 4.42 -17.70
C ASN A 147 11.36 3.33 -18.77
N GLN A 148 10.42 3.25 -19.70
CA GLN A 148 10.65 2.50 -20.93
C GLN A 148 11.70 3.26 -21.75
N SER A 149 12.76 2.56 -22.11
CA SER A 149 13.72 3.07 -23.10
C SER A 149 12.99 3.11 -24.43
N GLY A 150 12.55 4.31 -24.83
CA GLY A 150 11.88 4.52 -26.12
C GLY A 150 12.79 4.28 -27.31
#